data_AF-A0A1B2YNB9-F1
#
_entry.id   AF-A0A1B2YNB9-F1
#
_cell.length_a   1.000
_cell.length_b   1.000
_cell.length_c   1.000
_cell.angle_alpha   90.00
_cell.angle_beta   90.00
_cell.angle_gamma   90.00
#
_symmetry.space_group_name_H-M   'P 1'
#
loop_
_entity.id
_entity.type
_entity.pdbx_description
1 polymer ?
#
loop_
_entity_poly.entity_id
_entity_poly.type
_entity_poly.pdbx_seq_one_letter_code
_entity_poly.pdbx_strand_id
1 'polypeptide(L)' 'MMNTLSILLGMVGPWQIGLIVLVVLLLFGGKKIPEMMRGLGGGIKEFKKASKDEDDDLIEEKK' A
#
# COMPACT_ATOMS: atom_id res chain seq x y z
N MET A 1 17.51 -7.46 -27.75
CA MET A 1 16.36 -6.63 -28.17
C MET A 1 15.00 -7.11 -27.65
N MET A 2 14.91 -8.21 -26.89
CA MET A 2 13.63 -8.75 -26.41
C MET A 2 13.12 -8.09 -25.10
N ASN A 3 14.03 -7.69 -24.21
CA ASN A 3 13.65 -7.07 -22.93
C ASN A 3 12.94 -5.72 -23.08
N THR A 4 13.33 -4.90 -24.06
CA THR A 4 12.72 -3.58 -24.29
C THR A 4 11.26 -3.69 -24.75
N LEU A 5 10.94 -4.70 -25.58
CA LEU A 5 9.56 -4.97 -25.98
C LEU A 5 8.70 -5.49 -24.82
N SER A 6 9.26 -6.34 -23.96
CA SER A 6 8.56 -6.82 -22.75
C SER A 6 8.25 -5.71 -21.75
N ILE A 7 9.11 -4.68 -21.65
CA ILE A 7 8.85 -3.48 -20.84
C ILE A 7 7.65 -2.70 -21.39
N LEU A 8 7.57 -2.55 -22.71
CA LEU A 8 6.51 -1.78 -23.37
C LEU A 8 5.15 -2.53 -23.41
N LEU A 9 5.19 -3.85 -23.57
CA LEU A 9 4.01 -4.72 -23.61
C LEU A 9 3.49 -5.14 -22.22
N GLY A 10 4.02 -4.56 -21.14
CA GLY A 10 3.52 -4.79 -19.78
C GLY A 10 3.84 -6.17 -19.19
N MET A 11 4.67 -6.98 -19.85
CA MET A 11 5.19 -8.22 -19.29
C MET A 11 6.39 -7.91 -18.38
N VAL A 12 6.09 -7.33 -17.21
CA VAL A 12 7.07 -6.97 -16.20
C VAL A 12 7.40 -8.21 -15.36
N GLY A 13 8.54 -8.84 -15.65
CA GLY A 13 9.02 -10.00 -14.90
C GLY A 13 9.55 -9.63 -13.50
N PRO A 14 9.84 -10.63 -12.63
CA PRO A 14 10.33 -10.40 -11.26
C PRO A 14 11.59 -9.52 -11.20
N TRP A 15 12.47 -9.64 -12.20
CA TRP A 15 13.70 -8.86 -12.29
C TRP A 15 13.43 -7.37 -12.51
N GLN A 16 12.46 -7.05 -13.36
CA GLN A 16 12.07 -5.67 -13.66
C GLN A 16 11.35 -5.01 -12.48
N ILE A 17 10.48 -5.76 -11.78
CA ILE A 17 9.86 -5.28 -10.54
C ILE A 17 10.93 -4.94 -9.50
N GLY A 18 11.94 -5.81 -9.32
CA GLY A 18 13.07 -5.52 -8.44
C GLY A 18 13.81 -4.22 -8.79
N LEU A 19 13.98 -3.94 -10.08
CA LEU A 19 14.66 -2.73 -10.57
C LEU A 19 13.82 -1.46 -10.32
N ILE A 20 12.50 -1.53 -10.51
CA ILE A 20 11.57 -0.43 -10.17
C ILE A 20 11.61 -0.16 -8.67
N VAL A 21 11.51 -1.21 -7.85
CA VAL A 21 11.58 -1.10 -6.39
C VAL A 21 12.92 -0.48 -5.97
N LEU A 22 14.03 -0.88 -6.59
CA LEU A 22 15.35 -0.31 -6.32
C LEU A 22 15.42 1.19 -6.63
N VAL A 23 14.90 1.62 -7.79
CA VAL A 23 14.85 3.05 -8.16
C VAL A 23 13.98 3.83 -7.17
N VAL A 24 12.80 3.31 -6.84
CA VAL A 24 11.91 3.91 -5.84
C VAL A 24 12.61 4.00 -4.47
N LEU A 25 13.35 2.96 -4.07
CA LEU A 25 14.10 2.92 -2.82
C LEU A 25 15.25 3.93 -2.80
N LEU A 26 15.89 4.21 -3.93
CA LEU A 26 16.93 5.23 -4.05
C LEU A 26 16.35 6.65 -3.99
N LEU A 27 15.19 6.88 -4.61
CA LEU A 27 14.52 8.19 -4.61
C LEU A 27 13.88 8.54 -3.26
N PHE A 28 13.17 7.59 -2.66
CA PHE A 28 12.45 7.82 -1.40
C PHE A 28 13.26 7.42 -0.17
N GLY A 29 14.28 6.58 -0.33
CA GLY A 29 15.03 5.98 0.77
C GLY A 29 14.30 4.79 1.39
N GLY A 30 15.05 3.79 1.85
CA GLY A 30 14.48 2.57 2.45
C GLY A 30 13.68 2.78 3.74
N LYS A 31 13.77 3.96 4.36
CA LYS A 31 13.04 4.30 5.59
C LYS A 31 11.70 5.02 5.35
N LYS A 32 11.56 5.81 4.28
CA LYS A 32 10.33 6.59 4.05
C LYS A 32 9.13 5.73 3.67
N ILE A 33 9.34 4.66 2.91
CA ILE A 33 8.22 3.78 2.51
C ILE A 33 7.60 3.08 3.72
N PRO A 34 8.38 2.43 4.62
CA PRO A 34 7.84 1.87 5.86
C PRO A 34 7.21 2.90 6.78
N GLU A 35 7.78 4.10 6.89
CA GLU A 35 7.26 5.19 7.72
C GLU A 35 5.90 5.68 7.21
N MET A 36 5.77 5.89 5.90
CA MET A 36 4.51 6.26 5.26
C MET A 36 3.46 5.15 5.37
N MET A 37 3.86 3.88 5.18
CA MET A 37 2.98 2.73 5.38
C MET A 37 2.49 2.61 6.83
N ARG A 38 3.35 2.89 7.81
CA ARG A 38 2.97 2.90 9.24
C ARG A 38 1.97 4.02 9.54
N GLY A 39 2.18 5.22 9.02
CA GLY A 39 1.25 6.34 9.19
C GLY A 39 -0.11 6.06 8.54
N LEU A 40 -0.12 5.62 7.27
CA LEU A 40 -1.33 5.25 6.55
C LEU A 40 -2.06 4.07 7.20
N GLY A 41 -1.33 3.03 7.62
CA GLY A 41 -1.88 1.86 8.28
C GLY A 41 -2.48 2.17 9.64
N GLY A 42 -1.87 3.09 10.40
CA GLY A 42 -2.44 3.61 11.65
C GLY A 42 -3.75 4.34 11.41
N GLY A 43 -3.79 5.27 10.44
CA GLY A 43 -5.00 6.01 10.09
C GLY A 43 -6.14 5.10 9.61
N ILE A 44 -5.85 4.12 8.75
CA ILE A 44 -6.86 3.14 8.29
C ILE A 44 -7.39 2.30 9.47
N LYS A 45 -6.53 1.94 10.43
CA LYS A 45 -6.93 1.16 11.62
C LYS A 45 -7.84 1.97 12.54
N GLU A 46 -7.51 3.23 12.80
CA GLU A 46 -8.34 4.13 13.61
C GLU A 46 -9.68 4.42 12.92
N PHE A 47 -9.66 4.69 11.60
CA PHE A 47 -10.87 4.88 10.81
C PHE A 47 -11.79 3.66 10.89
N LYS A 48 -11.24 2.46 10.70
CA LYS A 48 -12.01 1.21 10.80
C LYS A 48 -12.57 0.97 12.20
N LYS A 49 -11.88 1.41 13.26
CA LYS A 49 -12.37 1.28 14.63
C LYS A 49 -13.54 2.22 14.87
N ALA A 50 -13.39 3.50 14.55
CA ALA A 50 -14.45 4.49 14.71
C ALA A 50 -15.73 4.11 13.95
N SER A 51 -15.61 3.67 12.69
CA SER A 51 -16.77 3.23 11.91
C SER A 51 -17.45 1.98 12.47
N LYS A 52 -16.73 1.15 13.22
CA LYS A 52 -17.30 -0.09 13.79
C LYS A 52 -17.97 0.16 15.14
N ASP A 53 -17.43 1.07 15.94
CA ASP A 53 -18.05 1.52 17.19
C ASP A 53 -19.40 2.24 16.87
N GLU A 54 -19.48 3.03 15.79
CA GLU A 54 -20.74 3.61 15.30
C GLU A 54 -21.78 2.55 14.86
N ASP A 55 -21.34 1.44 14.25
CA ASP A 55 -22.23 0.36 13.82
C ASP A 55 -22.75 -0.47 15.02
N ASP A 56 -21.93 -0.70 16.06
CA ASP A 56 -22.32 -1.46 17.26
C ASP A 56 -23.26 -0.64 18.17
N ASP A 57 -23.09 0.69 18.27
CA ASP A 57 -23.97 1.58 19.04
C ASP A 57 -25.40 1.63 18.48
N LEU A 58 -25.58 1.45 17.16
CA LEU A 58 -26.90 1.39 16.51
C LEU A 58 -27.65 0.07 16.75
N ILE A 59 -26.95 -0.98 17.20
CA ILE A 59 -27.53 -2.32 17.46
C ILE A 59 -28.06 -2.41 18.91
N GLU A 60 -27.52 -1.64 19.85
CA GLU A 60 -27.95 -1.67 21.25
C GLU A 60 -29.23 -0.84 21.54
N GLU A 61 -29.54 0.21 20.77
CA GLU A 61 -30.74 1.04 21.00
C GLU A 61 -32.07 0.38 20.57
N LYS A 62 -32.02 -0.79 19.89
CA LYS A 62 -33.20 -1.50 19.37
C LYS A 62 -33.59 -2.78 20.12
N LYS A 63 -33.01 -3.07 21.28
CA LYS A 63 -33.32 -4.26 22.10
C LYS A 63 -33.92 -3.90 23.44
#